data_AF-A0A0M3J5C6-F1
#
_entry.id   AF-A0A0M3J5C6-F1
#
_cell.length_a   1.000
_cell.length_b   1.000
_cell.length_c   1.000
_cell.angle_alpha   90.00
_cell.angle_beta   90.00
_cell.angle_gamma   90.00
#
_symmetry.space_group_name_H-M   'P 1'
#
loop_
_entity.id
_entity.type
_entity.pdbx_description
1 polymer ?
#
loop_
_entity_poly.entity_id
_entity_poly.type
_entity_poly.pdbx_seq_one_letter_code
_entity_poly.pdbx_strand_id
1 'polypeptide(L)'
;MKNLILSPRGETLMILKAKRADAGSYSCVAKNLAGESEASFTVTVLTRPHIDEQIDQTPKVVQNHDITLQCPIRGNPKPKVKSVQRI
;
A
#
# COMPACT_ATOMS: atom_id res chain seq x y z
N MET A 1 5.88 4.27 -16.74
CA MET A 1 5.27 3.15 -16.00
C MET A 1 6.15 1.93 -16.21
N LYS A 2 7.06 1.64 -15.27
CA LYS A 2 7.86 0.40 -15.14
C LYS A 2 8.95 0.69 -14.10
N ASN A 3 8.69 0.30 -12.85
CA ASN A 3 9.62 0.39 -11.73
C ASN A 3 10.19 -1.00 -11.35
N LEU A 4 10.09 -1.94 -12.29
CA LEU A 4 10.61 -3.30 -12.21
C LEU A 4 11.87 -3.39 -13.07
N ILE A 5 12.95 -3.91 -12.52
CA ILE A 5 14.22 -4.15 -13.20
C ILE A 5 14.61 -5.60 -13.01
N LEU A 6 14.90 -6.30 -14.11
CA LEU A 6 15.45 -7.65 -14.08
C LEU A 6 16.97 -7.59 -14.26
N SER A 7 17.70 -8.43 -13.52
CA SER A 7 19.12 -8.65 -13.75
C SER A 7 19.36 -9.25 -15.15
N PRO A 8 20.56 -9.09 -15.74
CA PRO A 8 20.86 -9.58 -17.09
C PRO A 8 20.65 -11.10 -17.27
N ARG A 9 20.85 -11.89 -16.21
CA ARG A 9 20.64 -13.34 -16.21
C ARG A 9 19.23 -13.74 -15.72
N GLY A 10 18.36 -12.79 -15.41
CA GLY A 10 16.96 -13.02 -15.03
C GLY A 10 16.75 -13.63 -13.64
N GLU A 11 17.80 -13.76 -12.84
CA GLU A 11 17.78 -14.36 -11.51
C GLU A 11 17.29 -13.41 -10.40
N THR A 12 17.30 -12.10 -10.63
CA THR A 12 16.90 -11.07 -9.67
C THR A 12 15.89 -10.10 -10.27
N LEU A 13 14.77 -9.90 -9.59
CA LEU A 13 13.79 -8.86 -9.87
C LEU A 13 13.86 -7.76 -8.80
N MET A 14 14.11 -6.52 -9.21
CA MET A 14 14.17 -5.35 -8.35
C MET A 14 12.93 -4.47 -8.56
N ILE A 15 12.26 -4.10 -7.47
CA ILE A 15 11.14 -3.16 -7.46
C ILE A 15 11.61 -1.83 -6.86
N LEU A 16 11.85 -0.82 -7.71
CA LEU A 16 12.26 0.51 -7.27
C LEU A 16 11.02 1.33 -6.85
N LYS A 17 11.12 2.11 -5.77
CA LYS A 17 10.02 3.00 -5.32
C LYS A 17 8.66 2.30 -5.31
N ALA A 18 8.58 1.17 -4.61
CA ALA A 18 7.42 0.28 -4.60
C ALA A 18 6.12 1.04 -4.30
N LYS A 19 5.07 0.72 -5.07
CA LYS A 19 3.72 1.26 -4.94
C LYS A 19 2.75 0.15 -4.55
N ARG A 20 1.58 0.52 -4.05
CA ARG A 20 0.51 -0.45 -3.70
C ARG A 20 0.17 -1.42 -4.85
N ALA A 21 0.25 -0.94 -6.09
CA ALA A 21 -0.03 -1.76 -7.28
C ALA A 21 1.04 -2.83 -7.57
N ASP A 22 2.21 -2.76 -6.93
CA ASP A 22 3.29 -3.75 -7.06
C ASP A 22 3.14 -4.90 -6.04
N ALA A 23 2.12 -4.88 -5.18
CA ALA A 23 1.82 -6.01 -4.31
C ALA A 23 1.17 -7.14 -5.13
N GLY A 24 1.58 -8.38 -4.89
CA GLY A 24 1.07 -9.52 -5.65
C GLY A 24 1.95 -10.76 -5.54
N SER A 25 1.59 -11.78 -6.31
CA SER A 25 2.40 -12.98 -6.47
C SER A 25 3.36 -12.81 -7.65
N TYR A 26 4.62 -13.14 -7.42
CA TYR A 26 5.69 -13.11 -8.40
C TYR A 26 6.27 -14.51 -8.53
N SER A 27 6.42 -15.00 -9.76
CA SER A 27 7.03 -16.29 -10.04
C SER A 27 8.30 -16.13 -10.87
N CYS A 28 9.33 -16.88 -10.51
CA CYS A 28 10.52 -17.10 -11.30
C CYS A 28 10.42 -18.47 -11.97
N VAL A 29 10.49 -18.51 -13.30
CA VAL A 29 10.40 -19.75 -14.09
C VAL A 29 11.74 -19.98 -14.77
N ALA A 30 12.39 -21.09 -14.42
CA ALA A 30 13.65 -21.54 -15.02
C ALA A 30 13.37 -22.68 -16.00
N LYS A 31 13.84 -22.55 -17.24
CA LYS A 31 13.62 -23.52 -18.32
C LYS A 31 14.95 -24.04 -18.87
N ASN A 32 15.04 -25.35 -19.06
CA ASN A 32 16.16 -26.01 -19.75
C ASN A 32 15.64 -27.12 -20.69
N LEU A 33 16.54 -27.88 -21.32
CA LEU A 33 16.17 -28.96 -22.25
C LEU A 33 15.39 -30.12 -21.59
N ALA A 34 15.52 -30.28 -20.27
CA ALA A 34 14.85 -31.34 -19.52
C ALA A 34 13.46 -30.93 -19.01
N GLY A 35 13.14 -29.63 -19.00
CA GLY A 35 11.83 -29.14 -18.57
C GLY A 35 11.88 -27.74 -17.95
N GLU A 36 10.91 -27.49 -17.07
CA GLU A 36 10.70 -26.21 -16.38
C GLU A 36 10.61 -26.41 -14.86
N SER A 37 11.10 -25.44 -14.11
CA SER A 37 10.97 -25.36 -12.66
C SER A 37 10.53 -23.96 -12.26
N GLU A 38 9.62 -23.85 -11.29
CA GLU A 38 9.05 -22.58 -10.84
C GLU A 38 9.28 -22.35 -9.35
N ALA A 39 9.53 -21.09 -8.97
CA ALA A 39 9.52 -20.63 -7.59
C ALA A 39 8.63 -19.39 -7.45
N SER A 40 7.65 -19.43 -6.54
CA SER A 40 6.68 -18.35 -6.32
C SER A 40 6.91 -17.61 -5.00
N PHE A 41 6.69 -16.30 -5.04
CA PHE A 41 6.91 -15.36 -3.94
C PHE A 41 5.69 -14.46 -3.79
N THR A 42 5.30 -14.15 -2.55
CA THR A 42 4.23 -13.16 -2.28
C THR A 42 4.85 -11.87 -1.80
N VAL A 43 4.62 -10.78 -2.53
CA VAL A 43 5.09 -9.44 -2.20
C VAL A 43 3.95 -8.64 -1.59
N THR A 44 4.14 -8.17 -0.36
CA THR A 44 3.20 -7.24 0.31
C THR A 44 3.85 -5.88 0.46
N VAL A 45 3.18 -4.84 -0.05
CA VAL A 45 3.67 -3.45 0.07
C VAL A 45 3.01 -2.77 1.27
N LEU A 46 3.83 -2.41 2.26
CA LEU A 46 3.39 -1.70 3.45
C LEU A 46 3.29 -0.20 3.17
N THR A 47 2.27 0.44 3.74
CA THR A 47 2.08 1.89 3.60
C THR A 47 1.77 2.51 4.95
N ARG A 48 2.40 3.66 5.20
CA ARG A 48 2.16 4.42 6.43
C ARG A 48 0.69 4.85 6.52
N PRO A 49 0.12 4.88 7.73
CA PRO A 49 -1.17 5.52 7.96
C PRO A 49 -1.17 6.96 7.44
N HIS A 50 -2.21 7.35 6.73
CA HIS A 50 -2.46 8.74 6.35
C HIS A 50 -3.95 9.02 6.38
N ILE A 51 -4.28 10.27 6.61
CA ILE A 51 -5.65 10.78 6.57
C ILE A 51 -5.98 11.06 5.10
N ASP A 52 -7.18 10.65 4.66
CA ASP A 52 -7.67 10.98 3.33
C ASP A 52 -7.91 12.49 3.23
N GLU A 53 -7.48 13.12 2.13
CA GLU A 53 -7.52 14.58 1.99
C GLU A 53 -8.94 15.13 1.78
N GLN A 54 -9.93 14.25 1.58
CA GLN A 54 -11.34 14.61 1.36
C GLN A 54 -12.12 15.01 2.63
N ILE A 55 -11.46 15.50 3.67
CA ILE A 55 -12.11 15.93 4.92
C ILE A 55 -12.26 17.45 4.91
N ASP A 56 -13.45 17.95 5.26
CA ASP A 56 -13.62 19.36 5.58
C ASP A 56 -12.85 19.69 6.87
N GLN A 57 -11.73 20.40 6.71
CA GLN A 57 -10.86 20.81 7.81
C GLN A 57 -11.45 21.98 8.62
N THR A 58 -12.48 22.64 8.10
CA THR A 58 -13.10 23.84 8.69
C THR A 58 -14.63 23.71 8.75
N PRO A 59 -15.15 22.67 9.41
CA PRO A 59 -16.58 22.44 9.49
C PRO A 59 -17.25 23.59 10.26
N LYS A 60 -18.39 24.08 9.74
CA LYS A 60 -19.23 25.06 10.43
C LYS A 60 -20.41 24.34 11.07
N VAL A 61 -20.64 24.60 12.36
CA VAL A 61 -21.76 24.03 13.13
C VAL A 61 -22.59 25.17 13.72
N VAL A 62 -23.91 24.95 13.80
CA VAL A 62 -24.83 25.87 14.50
C VAL A 62 -24.60 25.75 16.00
N GLN A 63 -24.72 26.86 16.72
CA GLN A 63 -24.59 26.86 18.18
C GLN A 63 -25.54 25.83 18.82
N ASN A 64 -25.06 25.15 19.86
CA ASN A 64 -25.79 24.10 20.60
C ASN A 64 -26.20 22.87 19.77
N HIS A 65 -25.53 22.62 18.64
CA HIS A 65 -25.70 21.39 17.87
C HIS A 65 -24.43 20.55 17.89
N ASP A 66 -24.59 19.24 17.92
CA ASP A 66 -23.49 18.30 17.82
C ASP A 66 -23.00 18.17 16.37
N ILE A 67 -21.71 17.90 16.23
CA ILE A 67 -21.08 17.57 14.96
C ILE A 67 -20.27 16.29 15.09
N THR A 68 -20.33 15.45 14.05
CA THR A 68 -19.46 14.28 13.92
C THR A 68 -18.47 14.51 12.79
N LEU A 69 -17.18 14.47 13.11
CA LEU A 69 -16.11 14.58 12.12
C LEU A 69 -15.68 13.19 11.66
N GLN A 70 -15.72 12.98 10.35
CA GLN A 70 -15.22 11.76 9.73
C GLN A 70 -13.72 11.91 9.50
N CYS A 71 -12.92 10.96 10.02
CA CYS A 71 -11.49 10.89 9.79
C CYS A 71 -11.12 9.55 9.13
N PRO A 72 -11.38 9.40 7.81
CA PRO A 72 -10.94 8.23 7.07
C PRO A 72 -9.42 8.13 7.05
N ILE A 73 -8.89 7.16 7.80
CA ILE A 73 -7.46 6.85 7.84
C ILE A 73 -7.20 5.59 7.01
N ARG A 74 -6.29 5.69 6.03
CA ARG A 74 -5.87 4.58 5.17
C ARG A 74 -4.45 4.15 5.51
N GLY A 75 -4.13 2.87 5.32
CA GLY A 75 -2.79 2.32 5.56
C GLY A 75 -2.78 0.81 5.38
N ASN A 76 -1.58 0.22 5.26
CA ASN A 76 -1.39 -1.23 5.23
C ASN A 76 -0.22 -1.60 6.16
N PRO A 77 -0.45 -2.38 7.24
CA PRO A 77 -1.74 -2.93 7.69
C PRO A 77 -2.75 -1.85 8.11
N LYS A 78 -4.02 -2.25 8.30
CA LYS A 78 -5.09 -1.33 8.72
C LYS A 78 -4.69 -0.61 10.02
N PRO A 79 -4.67 0.74 10.06
CA PRO A 79 -4.18 1.45 11.23
C PRO A 79 -5.12 1.31 12.44
N LYS A 80 -4.54 1.30 13.65
CA LYS A 80 -5.29 1.45 14.90
C LYS A 80 -5.50 2.94 15.18
N VAL A 81 -6.75 3.37 15.30
CA VAL A 81 -7.11 4.78 15.50
C VAL A 81 -7.38 5.04 16.98
N LYS A 82 -6.87 6.16 17.51
CA LYS A 82 -7.23 6.70 18.83
C LYS A 82 -7.80 8.10 18.64
N SER A 83 -8.93 8.39 19.26
CA SER A 83 -9.52 9.73 19.28
C SER A 83 -8.73 10.65 20.21
N VAL A 84 -8.46 11.86 19.74
CA VAL A 84 -7.88 12.93 20.55
C VAL A 84 -8.83 14.12 20.55
N GLN A 85 -9.17 14.62 21.73
CA GLN A 85 -9.93 15.86 21.90
C GLN A 85 -8.94 16.90 22.43
N ARG A 86 -8.57 17.87 21.60
CA ARG A 86 -7.82 19.05 22.08
C ARG A 86 -8.84 19.98 22.73
N ILE A 87 -8.63 20.23 24.02
CA ILE A 87 -9.37 21.21 24.84
C ILE A 87 -8.72 22.57 24.63
#